data_AF-A0A2N2T8P4-F1
#
_entry.id   AF-A0A2N2T8P4-F1
#
_cell.length_a   1.000
_cell.length_b   1.000
_cell.length_c   1.000
_cell.angle_alpha   90.00
_cell.angle_beta   90.00
_cell.angle_gamma   90.00
#
_symmetry.space_group_name_H-M   'P 1'
#
loop_
_entity.id
_entity.type
_entity.pdbx_description
1 polymer ?
#
loop_
_entity_poly.entity_id
_entity_poly.type
_entity_poly.pdbx_seq_one_letter_code
_entity_poly.pdbx_strand_id
1 'polypeptide(L)'
;MRLTLIAFCLGVWWLQQQPELPPARWLWLLPLLLSLLWLPVFSHAVAEFTRRLGIALLCVALGFAWAAWRADARLAERLPAQWQGVDIALVGVISDLPHANARGERFVFDVEQVTTPNGPVLRRIQLTRYWPRGSADRVARMRAGERWQLTVRVRMPYGTSNPHGFDLEAWMLEHGINASGYVRETP
;
A
#
# COMPACT_ATOMS: atom_id res chain seq x y z
N MET A 1 -21.38 -23.56 1.18
CA MET A 1 -21.15 -22.19 1.71
C MET A 1 -19.89 -22.09 2.56
N ARG A 2 -19.69 -22.93 3.60
CA ARG A 2 -18.45 -22.86 4.42
C ARG A 2 -17.17 -23.15 3.62
N LEU A 3 -17.17 -24.24 2.85
CA LEU A 3 -15.98 -24.67 2.09
C LEU A 3 -15.57 -23.68 0.98
N THR A 4 -16.54 -23.05 0.32
CA THR A 4 -16.29 -22.04 -0.73
C THR A 4 -15.70 -20.75 -0.15
N LEU A 5 -16.14 -20.32 1.04
CA LEU A 5 -15.56 -19.18 1.74
C LEU A 5 -14.13 -19.49 2.21
N ILE A 6 -13.89 -20.67 2.78
CA ILE A 6 -12.54 -21.11 3.18
C ILE A 6 -11.62 -21.14 1.97
N ALA A 7 -12.07 -21.69 0.85
CA ALA A 7 -11.31 -21.72 -0.40
C ALA A 7 -10.97 -20.30 -0.90
N PHE A 8 -11.92 -19.38 -0.86
CA PHE A 8 -11.67 -17.97 -1.19
C PHE A 8 -10.61 -17.33 -0.26
N CYS A 9 -10.74 -17.51 1.06
CA CYS A 9 -9.77 -17.00 2.04
C CYS A 9 -8.38 -17.61 1.84
N LEU A 10 -8.29 -18.90 1.47
CA LEU A 10 -7.02 -19.55 1.14
C LEU A 10 -6.36 -18.92 -0.09
N GLY A 11 -7.13 -18.51 -1.09
CA GLY A 11 -6.62 -17.78 -2.25
C GLY A 11 -6.04 -16.41 -1.89
N VAL A 12 -6.72 -15.66 -1.02
CA VAL A 12 -6.22 -14.38 -0.48
C VAL A 12 -4.93 -14.59 0.30
N TRP A 13 -4.91 -15.58 1.20
CA TRP A 13 -3.74 -15.91 2.01
C TRP A 13 -2.54 -16.36 1.16
N TRP A 14 -2.79 -17.17 0.12
CA TRP A 14 -1.73 -17.60 -0.80
C TRP A 14 -1.03 -16.40 -1.42
N LEU A 15 -1.79 -15.42 -1.93
CA LEU A 15 -1.21 -14.24 -2.56
C LEU A 15 -0.28 -13.49 -1.61
N GLN A 16 -0.64 -13.37 -0.33
CA GLN A 16 0.19 -12.66 0.66
C GLN A 16 1.54 -13.32 0.92
N GLN A 17 1.70 -14.60 0.56
CA GLN A 17 2.99 -15.30 0.63
C GLN A 17 3.88 -15.06 -0.60
N GLN A 18 3.36 -14.38 -1.64
CA GLN A 18 4.12 -14.10 -2.85
C GLN A 18 4.92 -12.80 -2.69
N PRO A 19 6.22 -12.77 -3.08
CA PRO A 19 7.04 -11.57 -3.00
C PRO A 19 6.67 -10.53 -4.05
N GLU A 20 6.06 -10.96 -5.16
CA GLU A 20 5.69 -10.10 -6.29
C GLU A 20 4.23 -10.33 -6.67
N LEU A 21 3.60 -9.28 -7.20
CA LEU A 21 2.26 -9.42 -7.74
C LEU A 21 2.29 -10.23 -9.04
N PRO A 22 1.41 -11.23 -9.17
CA PRO A 22 1.30 -12.01 -10.39
C PRO A 22 0.92 -11.10 -11.55
N PRO A 23 1.48 -11.33 -12.74
CA PRO A 23 1.16 -10.52 -13.90
C PRO A 23 -0.32 -10.70 -14.28
N ALA A 24 -0.99 -9.62 -14.70
CA ALA A 24 -2.42 -9.62 -15.05
C ALA A 24 -2.81 -10.69 -16.08
N ARG A 25 -1.86 -11.19 -16.89
CA ARG A 25 -2.07 -12.31 -17.81
C ARG A 25 -2.56 -13.60 -17.14
N TRP A 26 -2.34 -13.78 -15.84
CA TRP A 26 -2.83 -14.97 -15.12
C TRP A 26 -4.36 -14.96 -14.97
N LEU A 27 -5.02 -13.81 -15.12
CA LEU A 27 -6.49 -13.71 -15.15
C LEU A 27 -7.10 -14.48 -16.33
N TRP A 28 -6.36 -14.74 -17.41
CA TRP A 28 -6.81 -15.58 -18.53
C TRP A 28 -7.06 -17.04 -18.15
N LEU A 29 -6.61 -17.50 -16.97
CA LEU A 29 -6.92 -18.84 -16.46
C LEU A 29 -8.32 -18.93 -15.83
N LEU A 30 -8.94 -17.79 -15.47
CA LEU A 30 -10.30 -17.75 -14.92
C LEU A 30 -11.36 -18.31 -15.88
N PRO A 31 -11.44 -17.92 -17.16
CA PRO A 31 -12.42 -18.50 -18.08
C PRO A 31 -12.24 -20.01 -18.27
N LEU A 32 -11.00 -20.51 -18.24
CA LEU A 32 -10.73 -21.96 -18.24
C LEU A 32 -11.32 -22.62 -16.98
N LEU A 33 -11.12 -22.04 -15.79
CA LEU A 33 -11.71 -22.52 -14.54
C LEU A 33 -13.25 -22.43 -14.52
N LEU A 34 -13.82 -21.39 -15.14
CA LEU A 34 -15.26 -21.25 -15.32
C LEU A 34 -15.83 -22.34 -16.26
N SER A 35 -15.08 -22.78 -17.26
CA SER A 35 -15.53 -23.87 -18.15
C SER A 35 -15.75 -25.20 -17.40
N LEU A 36 -15.07 -25.43 -16.26
CA LEU A 36 -15.31 -26.60 -15.41
C LEU A 36 -16.69 -26.60 -14.72
N LEU A 37 -17.39 -25.47 -14.66
CA LEU A 37 -18.77 -25.41 -14.16
C LEU A 37 -19.78 -26.02 -15.14
N TRP A 38 -19.40 -26.16 -16.42
CA TRP A 38 -20.25 -26.67 -17.50
C TRP A 38 -20.08 -28.18 -17.74
N LEU A 39 -19.28 -28.86 -16.91
CA LEU A 39 -19.12 -30.31 -16.97
C LEU A 39 -20.47 -31.00 -16.67
N PRO A 40 -20.96 -31.88 -17.58
CA PRO A 40 -22.30 -32.44 -17.47
C PRO A 40 -22.45 -33.36 -16.24
N VAL A 41 -23.63 -33.30 -15.61
CA VAL A 41 -23.99 -33.92 -14.32
C VAL A 41 -24.27 -35.43 -14.44
N PHE A 42 -23.63 -36.14 -15.38
CA PHE A 42 -23.90 -37.56 -15.59
C PHE A 42 -23.27 -38.43 -14.47
N SER A 43 -24.08 -38.64 -13.43
CA SER A 43 -24.26 -39.82 -12.58
C SER A 43 -23.06 -40.70 -12.21
N HIS A 44 -21.89 -40.12 -11.93
CA HIS A 44 -20.82 -40.83 -11.23
C HIS A 44 -20.30 -39.98 -10.07
N ALA A 45 -20.04 -40.62 -8.92
CA ALA A 45 -19.47 -39.97 -7.73
C ALA A 45 -18.18 -39.19 -8.05
N VAL A 46 -17.44 -39.64 -9.07
CA VAL A 46 -16.27 -38.96 -9.63
C VAL A 46 -16.63 -37.59 -10.20
N ALA A 47 -17.67 -37.46 -11.02
CA ALA A 47 -18.07 -36.18 -11.64
C ALA A 47 -18.52 -35.15 -10.59
N GLU A 48 -19.24 -35.58 -9.56
CA GLU A 48 -19.63 -34.73 -8.42
C GLU A 48 -18.40 -34.25 -7.63
N PHE A 49 -17.42 -35.13 -7.39
CA PHE A 49 -16.17 -34.77 -6.74
C PHE A 49 -15.36 -33.78 -7.57
N THR A 50 -15.19 -34.03 -8.88
CA THR A 50 -14.46 -33.13 -9.79
C THR A 50 -15.13 -31.76 -9.85
N ARG A 51 -16.46 -31.68 -9.88
CA ARG A 51 -17.19 -30.41 -9.85
C ARG A 51 -16.95 -29.65 -8.55
N ARG A 52 -17.04 -30.32 -7.39
CA ARG A 52 -16.78 -29.68 -6.08
C ARG A 52 -15.35 -29.17 -5.97
N LEU A 53 -14.37 -29.94 -6.45
CA LEU A 53 -12.98 -29.52 -6.50
C LEU A 53 -12.80 -28.32 -7.45
N GLY A 54 -13.42 -28.35 -8.63
CA GLY A 54 -13.40 -27.24 -9.59
C GLY A 54 -14.00 -25.96 -9.02
N ILE A 55 -15.13 -26.04 -8.31
CA ILE A 55 -15.74 -24.90 -7.61
C ILE A 55 -14.80 -24.38 -6.52
N ALA A 56 -14.18 -25.26 -5.73
CA ALA A 56 -13.23 -24.86 -4.71
C ALA A 56 -12.00 -24.14 -5.31
N LEU A 57 -11.42 -24.68 -6.37
CA LEU A 57 -10.30 -24.08 -7.10
C LEU A 57 -10.69 -22.73 -7.73
N LEU A 58 -11.90 -22.62 -8.27
CA LEU A 58 -12.42 -21.34 -8.76
C LEU A 58 -12.54 -20.32 -7.64
N CYS A 59 -13.05 -20.70 -6.46
CA CYS A 59 -13.09 -19.82 -5.29
C CYS A 59 -11.69 -19.37 -4.85
N VAL A 60 -10.71 -20.27 -4.82
CA VAL A 60 -9.29 -19.91 -4.55
C VAL A 60 -8.79 -18.90 -5.57
N ALA A 61 -9.00 -19.16 -6.87
CA ALA A 61 -8.55 -18.28 -7.95
C ALA A 61 -9.22 -16.90 -7.89
N LEU A 62 -10.52 -16.84 -7.56
CA LEU A 62 -11.25 -15.58 -7.37
C LEU A 62 -10.73 -14.79 -6.16
N GLY A 63 -10.46 -15.47 -5.04
CA GLY A 63 -9.86 -14.84 -3.85
C GLY A 63 -8.47 -14.26 -4.13
N PHE A 64 -7.64 -15.04 -4.82
CA PHE A 64 -6.32 -14.64 -5.25
C PHE A 64 -6.38 -13.44 -6.22
N ALA A 65 -7.23 -13.49 -7.24
CA ALA A 65 -7.40 -12.41 -8.20
C ALA A 65 -7.95 -11.12 -7.56
N TRP A 66 -8.92 -11.24 -6.65
CA TRP A 66 -9.46 -10.11 -5.91
C TRP A 66 -8.39 -9.44 -5.05
N ALA A 67 -7.59 -10.23 -4.32
CA ALA A 67 -6.50 -9.72 -3.51
C ALA A 67 -5.41 -9.07 -4.37
N ALA A 68 -5.10 -9.64 -5.55
CA ALA A 68 -4.11 -9.10 -6.47
C ALA A 68 -4.54 -7.75 -7.03
N TRP A 69 -5.79 -7.64 -7.47
CA TRP A 69 -6.37 -6.37 -7.91
C TRP A 69 -6.36 -5.33 -6.79
N ARG A 70 -6.71 -5.72 -5.56
CA ARG A 70 -6.70 -4.80 -4.41
C ARG A 70 -5.29 -4.34 -4.07
N ALA A 71 -4.30 -5.22 -4.13
CA ALA A 71 -2.91 -4.90 -3.89
C ALA A 71 -2.36 -3.96 -4.99
N ASP A 72 -2.65 -4.24 -6.25
CA ASP A 72 -2.27 -3.39 -7.39
C ASP A 72 -2.84 -1.97 -7.26
N ALA A 73 -4.14 -1.86 -6.99
CA ALA A 73 -4.79 -0.57 -6.76
C ALA A 73 -4.15 0.23 -5.59
N ARG A 74 -3.70 -0.46 -4.54
CA ARG A 74 -3.01 0.18 -3.40
C ARG A 74 -1.57 0.56 -3.71
N LEU A 75 -0.84 -0.27 -4.47
CA LEU A 75 0.54 0.02 -4.87
C LEU A 75 0.61 1.14 -5.91
N ALA A 76 -0.42 1.29 -6.76
CA ALA A 76 -0.54 2.39 -7.71
C ALA A 76 -0.66 3.77 -7.03
N GLU A 77 -1.09 3.82 -5.76
CA GLU A 77 -1.13 5.04 -4.96
C GLU A 77 0.27 5.42 -4.38
N ARG A 78 1.31 4.59 -4.55
CA ARG A 78 2.66 4.92 -4.07
C ARG A 78 3.29 6.02 -4.92
N LEU A 79 4.27 6.71 -4.33
CA LEU A 79 5.06 7.73 -5.02
C LEU A 79 5.64 7.19 -6.34
N PRO A 80 5.39 7.84 -7.49
CA PRO A 80 5.99 7.43 -8.76
C PRO A 80 7.53 7.57 -8.72
N ALA A 81 8.24 6.62 -9.33
CA ALA A 81 9.70 6.55 -9.27
C ALA A 81 10.43 7.82 -9.74
N GLN A 82 9.85 8.54 -10.72
CA GLN A 82 10.42 9.80 -11.22
C GLN A 82 10.42 10.95 -10.19
N TRP A 83 9.60 10.87 -9.15
CA TRP A 83 9.53 11.84 -8.06
C TRP A 83 10.38 11.44 -6.84
N GLN A 84 11.10 10.31 -6.94
CA GLN A 84 12.01 9.83 -5.90
C GLN A 84 13.13 10.84 -5.66
N GLY A 85 13.20 11.38 -4.44
CA GLY A 85 14.25 12.32 -4.06
C GLY A 85 14.15 13.66 -4.80
N VAL A 86 12.96 14.05 -5.26
CA VAL A 86 12.70 15.37 -5.83
C VAL A 86 12.06 16.28 -4.79
N ASP A 87 12.37 17.57 -4.83
CA ASP A 87 11.80 18.57 -3.95
C ASP A 87 10.43 19.01 -4.51
N ILE A 88 9.39 18.87 -3.69
CA ILE A 88 7.99 19.12 -4.06
C ILE A 88 7.41 20.14 -3.09
N ALA A 89 6.79 21.18 -3.62
CA ALA A 89 6.01 22.15 -2.86
C ALA A 89 4.57 21.65 -2.73
N LEU A 90 4.07 21.58 -1.51
CA LEU A 90 2.73 21.08 -1.19
C LEU A 90 2.08 21.87 -0.06
N VAL A 91 0.76 21.86 -0.05
CA VAL A 91 -0.11 22.46 0.95
C VAL A 91 -0.98 21.37 1.54
N GLY A 92 -1.19 21.42 2.85
CA GLY A 92 -1.98 20.43 3.54
C GLY A 92 -1.98 20.63 5.05
N VAL A 93 -2.46 19.62 5.77
CA VAL A 93 -2.70 19.70 7.21
C VAL A 93 -1.93 18.61 7.94
N ILE A 94 -1.38 18.94 9.10
CA ILE A 94 -0.77 17.95 9.99
C ILE A 94 -1.88 17.12 10.63
N SER A 95 -2.00 15.85 10.23
CA SER A 95 -3.14 14.99 10.60
C SER A 95 -2.94 14.22 11.91
N ASP A 96 -1.71 14.15 12.40
CA ASP A 96 -1.35 13.37 13.60
C ASP A 96 -0.42 14.17 14.52
N LEU A 97 -0.37 13.79 15.80
CA LEU A 97 0.47 14.46 16.79
C LEU A 97 1.95 14.33 16.41
N PRO A 98 2.69 15.45 16.26
CA PRO A 98 4.11 15.38 15.94
C PRO A 98 4.91 14.70 17.05
N HIS A 99 5.66 13.67 16.69
CA HIS A 99 6.57 12.96 17.57
C HIS A 99 7.97 13.60 17.48
N ALA A 100 8.38 14.26 18.56
CA ALA A 100 9.71 14.86 18.66
C ALA A 100 10.76 13.82 19.09
N ASN A 101 11.78 13.63 18.27
CA ASN A 101 12.92 12.74 18.53
C ASN A 101 14.22 13.54 18.62
N ALA A 102 15.32 12.86 18.95
CA ALA A 102 16.64 13.48 19.06
C ALA A 102 17.13 14.18 17.77
N ARG A 103 16.61 13.78 16.59
CA ARG A 103 17.03 14.32 15.28
C ARG A 103 16.07 15.36 14.70
N GLY A 104 14.82 15.37 15.11
CA GLY A 104 13.76 16.15 14.46
C GLY A 104 12.38 15.81 15.00
N GLU A 105 11.36 16.49 14.49
CA GLU A 105 9.95 16.13 14.66
C GLU A 105 9.45 15.34 13.45
N ARG A 106 8.74 14.24 13.72
CA ARG A 106 8.10 13.42 12.71
C ARG A 106 6.59 13.55 12.84
N PHE A 107 5.91 13.74 11.73
CA PHE A 107 4.47 13.91 11.70
C PHE A 107 3.89 13.34 10.41
N VAL A 108 2.59 13.06 10.42
CA VAL A 108 1.83 12.69 9.23
C VAL A 108 1.15 13.94 8.68
N PHE A 109 1.23 14.11 7.37
CA PHE A 109 0.74 15.27 6.66
C PHE A 109 -0.26 14.82 5.59
N ASP A 110 -1.50 15.28 5.72
CA ASP A 110 -2.54 15.08 4.72
C ASP A 110 -2.43 16.19 3.68
N VAL A 111 -2.10 15.81 2.46
CA VAL A 111 -1.85 16.70 1.33
C VAL A 111 -3.18 17.11 0.73
N GLU A 112 -3.45 18.41 0.71
CA GLU A 112 -4.63 18.99 0.07
C GLU A 112 -4.34 19.41 -1.38
N GLN A 113 -3.15 19.93 -1.62
CA GLN A 113 -2.74 20.41 -2.93
C GLN A 113 -1.22 20.26 -3.12
N VAL A 114 -0.82 19.81 -4.30
CA VAL A 114 0.58 19.86 -4.75
C VAL A 114 0.74 21.07 -5.66
N THR A 115 1.62 22.00 -5.27
CA THR A 115 1.84 23.27 -6.00
C THR A 115 2.90 23.10 -7.09
N THR A 116 3.75 22.08 -7.01
CA THR A 116 4.74 21.77 -8.05
C THR A 116 4.04 21.39 -9.36
N PRO A 117 4.39 22.01 -10.50
CA PRO A 117 3.84 21.65 -11.81
C PRO A 117 4.07 20.18 -12.16
N ASN A 118 3.03 19.52 -12.67
CA ASN A 118 3.02 18.07 -12.97
C ASN A 118 3.35 17.16 -11.77
N GLY A 119 3.20 17.66 -10.54
CA GLY A 119 3.48 16.93 -9.31
C GLY A 119 2.68 15.63 -9.16
N PRO A 120 3.17 14.69 -8.33
CA PRO A 120 2.49 13.42 -8.10
C PRO A 120 1.21 13.63 -7.29
N VAL A 121 0.25 12.71 -7.42
CA VAL A 121 -0.93 12.67 -6.57
C VAL A 121 -0.54 12.06 -5.23
N LEU A 122 -0.43 12.90 -4.20
CA LEU A 122 -0.15 12.49 -2.83
C LEU A 122 -1.37 12.79 -1.97
N ARG A 123 -1.75 11.85 -1.09
CA ARG A 123 -2.86 12.05 -0.15
C ARG A 123 -2.37 12.17 1.27
N ARG A 124 -1.53 11.22 1.70
CA ARG A 124 -1.01 11.17 3.06
C ARG A 124 0.46 10.80 3.02
N ILE A 125 1.31 11.61 3.65
CA ILE A 125 2.75 11.43 3.65
C ILE A 125 3.32 11.57 5.06
N GLN A 126 4.39 10.84 5.35
CA GLN A 126 5.10 10.96 6.62
C GLN A 126 6.36 11.80 6.44
N LEU A 127 6.41 12.93 7.13
CA LEU A 127 7.50 13.88 7.02
C LEU A 127 8.32 13.93 8.31
N THR A 128 9.60 14.20 8.17
CA THR A 128 10.49 14.53 9.29
C THR A 128 11.06 15.92 9.07
N ARG A 129 10.86 16.83 10.00
CA ARG A 129 11.56 18.12 10.03
C ARG A 129 12.77 17.98 10.96
N TYR A 130 13.96 18.16 10.43
CA TYR A 130 15.19 18.04 11.23
C TYR A 130 15.41 19.28 12.09
N TRP A 131 16.04 19.09 13.25
CA TRP A 131 16.47 20.20 14.08
C TRP A 131 17.62 20.97 13.41
N PRO A 132 17.64 22.31 13.48
CA PRO A 132 18.79 23.09 13.05
C PRO A 132 20.06 22.63 13.75
N ARG A 133 21.17 22.56 13.01
CA ARG A 133 22.47 22.20 13.61
C ARG A 133 22.88 23.28 14.60
N GLY A 134 23.10 22.88 15.86
CA GLY A 134 23.54 23.79 16.93
C GLY A 134 22.41 24.47 17.72
N SER A 135 21.14 24.17 17.46
CA SER A 135 20.05 24.70 18.29
C SER A 135 19.94 23.93 19.62
N ALA A 136 20.09 24.64 20.74
CA ALA A 136 19.77 24.11 22.07
C ALA A 136 18.26 23.88 22.23
N ASP A 137 17.45 24.69 21.53
CA ASP A 137 16.00 24.56 21.52
C ASP A 137 15.55 23.50 20.51
N ARG A 138 15.08 22.37 21.04
CA ARG A 138 14.41 21.29 20.31
C ARG A 138 12.91 21.35 20.53
N VAL A 139 12.34 22.53 20.32
CA VAL A 139 10.92 22.78 20.51
C VAL A 139 10.18 22.35 19.24
N ALA A 140 9.20 21.47 19.39
CA ALA A 140 8.28 21.11 18.31
C ALA A 140 7.54 22.37 17.84
N ARG A 141 7.67 22.69 16.55
CA ARG A 141 7.06 23.89 15.96
C ARG A 141 5.71 23.59 15.34
N MET A 142 5.52 22.36 14.91
CA MET A 142 4.36 21.91 14.19
C MET A 142 3.32 21.37 15.17
N ARG A 143 2.04 21.69 14.96
CA ARG A 143 0.93 21.16 15.77
C ARG A 143 -0.09 20.45 14.89
N ALA A 144 -0.72 19.42 15.45
CA ALA A 144 -1.81 18.73 14.79
C ALA A 144 -2.95 19.71 14.46
N GLY A 145 -3.54 19.56 13.27
CA GLY A 145 -4.60 20.42 12.76
C GLY A 145 -4.12 21.71 12.08
N GLU A 146 -2.83 22.04 12.11
CA GLU A 146 -2.32 23.22 11.41
C GLU A 146 -2.19 22.97 9.91
N ARG A 147 -2.59 23.97 9.12
CA ARG A 147 -2.37 24.00 7.67
C ARG A 147 -1.03 24.65 7.36
N TRP A 148 -0.20 23.97 6.59
CA TRP A 148 1.14 24.43 6.22
C TRP A 148 1.36 24.35 4.70
N GLN A 149 2.19 25.25 4.20
CA GLN A 149 2.82 25.13 2.88
C GLN A 149 4.28 24.76 3.09
N LEU A 150 4.70 23.61 2.57
CA LEU A 150 6.01 23.04 2.80
C LEU A 150 6.67 22.65 1.47
N THR A 151 7.98 22.88 1.38
CA THR A 151 8.81 22.23 0.37
C THR A 151 9.43 20.98 1.01
N VAL A 152 9.20 19.83 0.41
CA VAL A 152 9.62 18.54 0.97
C VAL A 152 10.39 17.73 -0.06
N ARG A 153 11.41 17.01 0.40
CA ARG A 153 12.05 15.99 -0.42
C ARG A 153 11.44 14.64 -0.09
N VAL A 154 10.66 14.11 -1.02
CA VAL A 154 9.94 12.85 -0.82
C VAL A 154 10.74 11.67 -1.33
N ARG A 155 10.46 10.50 -0.75
CA ARG A 155 10.97 9.20 -1.14
C ARG A 155 9.88 8.16 -0.97
N MET A 156 9.95 7.15 -1.81
CA MET A 156 9.15 5.95 -1.72
C MET A 156 9.39 5.30 -0.35
N PRO A 157 8.33 4.79 0.30
CA PRO A 157 8.46 4.05 1.54
C PRO A 157 9.23 2.76 1.24
N TYR A 158 10.51 2.73 1.62
CA TYR A 158 11.34 1.53 1.58
C TYR A 158 11.73 1.14 3.00
N GLY A 159 11.49 -0.13 3.33
CA GLY A 159 11.85 -0.76 4.59
C GLY A 159 12.96 -1.78 4.39
N THR A 160 13.69 -2.08 5.45
CA THR A 160 14.58 -3.24 5.44
C THR A 160 13.75 -4.49 5.60
N SER A 161 13.88 -5.46 4.69
CA SER A 161 13.27 -6.78 4.86
C SER A 161 14.02 -7.55 5.96
N ASN A 162 13.47 -7.52 7.17
CA ASN A 162 13.98 -8.25 8.32
C ASN A 162 12.88 -9.18 8.85
N PRO A 163 13.03 -10.52 8.75
CA PRO A 163 12.02 -11.48 9.17
C PRO A 163 11.56 -11.35 10.64
N HIS A 164 12.41 -10.81 11.51
CA HIS A 164 12.12 -10.60 12.94
C HIS A 164 12.01 -9.11 13.30
N GLY A 165 11.97 -8.24 12.28
CA GLY A 165 11.95 -6.80 12.43
C GLY A 165 10.57 -6.21 12.17
N PHE A 166 10.48 -4.91 12.39
CA PHE A 166 9.30 -4.14 12.04
C PHE A 166 9.23 -3.91 10.53
N ASP A 167 8.12 -4.32 9.91
CA ASP A 167 7.86 -4.06 8.49
C ASP A 167 7.27 -2.65 8.30
N LEU A 168 8.17 -1.71 8.02
CA LEU A 168 7.80 -0.32 7.77
C LEU A 168 6.92 -0.16 6.53
N GLU A 169 7.15 -0.96 5.48
CA GLU A 169 6.40 -0.81 4.23
C GLU A 169 4.96 -1.28 4.40
N ALA A 170 4.76 -2.43 5.04
CA ALA A 170 3.43 -2.93 5.38
C ALA A 170 2.69 -1.94 6.29
N TRP A 171 3.34 -1.45 7.34
CA TRP A 171 2.75 -0.47 8.24
C TRP A 171 2.35 0.83 7.51
N MET A 172 3.22 1.37 6.66
CA MET A 172 2.91 2.58 5.87
C MET A 172 1.75 2.34 4.90
N LEU A 173 1.71 1.17 4.25
CA LEU A 173 0.63 0.80 3.34
C LEU A 173 -0.72 0.70 4.06
N GLU A 174 -0.74 0.07 5.24
CA GLU A 174 -1.93 -0.04 6.09
C GLU A 174 -2.47 1.33 6.54
N HIS A 175 -1.57 2.26 6.86
CA HIS A 175 -1.93 3.62 7.28
C HIS A 175 -2.25 4.56 6.11
N GLY A 176 -2.17 4.06 4.86
CA GLY A 176 -2.41 4.83 3.65
C GLY A 176 -1.33 5.90 3.38
N ILE A 177 -0.12 5.71 3.91
CA ILE A 177 1.00 6.64 3.71
C ILE A 177 1.66 6.35 2.37
N ASN A 178 1.50 7.28 1.42
CA ASN A 178 1.95 7.13 0.02
C ASN A 178 3.46 7.38 -0.15
N ALA A 179 4.03 8.24 0.69
CA ALA A 179 5.43 8.65 0.63
C ALA A 179 5.96 8.98 2.03
N SER A 180 7.28 8.87 2.19
CA SER A 180 7.99 9.41 3.34
C SER A 180 8.96 10.50 2.89
N GLY A 181 9.41 11.38 3.78
CA GLY A 181 10.33 12.43 3.37
C GLY A 181 10.78 13.33 4.49
N TYR A 182 11.41 14.43 4.12
CA TYR A 182 11.79 15.46 5.06
C TYR A 182 11.54 16.86 4.52
N VAL A 183 11.31 17.79 5.45
CA VAL A 183 11.06 19.20 5.14
C VAL A 183 12.37 19.89 4.79
N ARG A 184 12.35 20.68 3.72
CA ARG A 184 13.46 21.54 3.29
C ARG A 184 13.19 22.96 3.78
N GLU A 185 14.14 23.55 4.52
CA GLU A 185 14.02 24.94 4.98
C GLU A 185 14.26 25.95 3.84
N THR A 186 15.01 25.55 2.82
CA THR A 186 15.21 26.29 1.57
C THR A 186 14.88 25.40 0.38
N PRO A 187 14.10 25.88 -0.60
CA PRO A 187 13.81 25.16 -1.84
C PRO A 187 15.08 24.91 -2.67
#